data_AF-A0A7J3JB16-F1
#
_entry.id   AF-A0A7J3JB16-F1
#
_cell.length_a   1.000
_cell.length_b   1.000
_cell.length_c   1.000
_cell.angle_alpha   90.00
_cell.angle_beta   90.00
_cell.angle_gamma   90.00
#
_symmetry.space_group_name_H-M   'P 1'
#
loop_
_entity.id
_entity.type
_entity.pdbx_description
1 polymer ?
#
loop_
_entity_poly.entity_id
_entity_poly.type
_entity_poly.pdbx_seq_one_letter_code
_entity_poly.pdbx_strand_id
1 'polypeptide(L)'
;MDEVLEMLDKTAKRIQKSADETKEAVWKQSAIYEKLQQSPEATEEQKIKAFVKKTLELDRLEHLNSQLSLLYSLQIFAFKVKVLEVSVDNIKDQLVKSGVLQSGVELEDIKKNIDALKILIEAQYESMKEINESQKQNLGYIH
;
A
#
# COMPACT_ATOMS: atom_id res chain seq x y z
N MET A 1 13.68 2.71 -10.57
CA MET A 1 13.55 2.34 -9.13
C MET A 1 13.40 3.53 -8.20
N ASP A 2 14.18 4.60 -8.37
CA ASP A 2 14.12 5.77 -7.46
C ASP A 2 12.77 6.47 -7.53
N GLU A 3 12.26 6.65 -8.74
CA GLU A 3 10.92 7.17 -9.00
C GLU A 3 9.84 6.27 -8.40
N VAL A 4 9.95 4.94 -8.57
CA VAL A 4 9.01 3.96 -7.99
C VAL A 4 8.98 4.04 -6.46
N LEU A 5 10.15 4.13 -5.82
CA LEU A 5 10.26 4.30 -4.37
C LEU A 5 9.65 5.63 -3.91
N GLU A 6 9.90 6.73 -4.63
CA GLU A 6 9.32 8.04 -4.32
C GLU A 6 7.79 8.04 -4.48
N MET A 7 7.27 7.41 -5.53
CA MET A 7 5.83 7.26 -5.76
C MET A 7 5.17 6.40 -4.69
N LEU A 8 5.78 5.28 -4.31
CA LEU A 8 5.30 4.43 -3.22
C LEU A 8 5.30 5.19 -1.90
N ASP A 9 6.33 6.00 -1.59
CA ASP A 9 6.40 6.83 -0.39
C ASP A 9 5.31 7.90 -0.34
N LYS A 10 5.14 8.67 -1.42
CA LYS A 10 4.07 9.67 -1.54
C LYS A 10 2.68 9.05 -1.36
N THR A 11 2.47 7.87 -1.95
CA THR A 11 1.19 7.17 -1.87
C THR A 11 0.94 6.65 -0.45
N ALA A 12 1.93 6.01 0.18
CA ALA A 12 1.83 5.54 1.56
C ALA A 12 1.51 6.69 2.52
N LYS A 13 2.21 7.82 2.41
CA LYS A 13 1.95 9.02 3.23
C LYS A 13 0.53 9.55 3.05
N ARG A 14 0.01 9.55 1.82
CA ARG A 14 -1.36 9.97 1.53
C ARG A 14 -2.40 9.05 2.18
N ILE A 15 -2.25 7.73 2.01
CA ILE A 15 -3.18 6.76 2.60
C ILE A 15 -3.06 6.77 4.12
N GLN A 16 -1.85 6.93 4.68
CA GLN A 16 -1.60 7.03 6.12
C GLN A 16 -2.37 8.19 6.72
N LYS A 17 -2.29 9.37 6.10
CA LYS A 17 -3.08 10.54 6.52
C LYS A 17 -4.58 10.23 6.51
N SER A 18 -5.11 9.63 5.44
CA SER A 18 -6.53 9.27 5.38
C SER A 18 -6.94 8.21 6.41
N ALA A 19 -6.07 7.25 6.71
CA ALA A 19 -6.30 6.24 7.74
C ALA A 19 -6.34 6.88 9.13
N ASP A 20 -5.42 7.80 9.42
CA ASP A 20 -5.36 8.51 10.70
C ASP A 20 -6.59 9.40 10.91
N GLU A 21 -6.99 10.17 9.89
CA GLU A 21 -8.21 10.98 9.91
C GLU A 21 -9.47 10.12 10.09
N THR A 22 -9.56 8.98 9.38
CA THR A 22 -10.69 8.06 9.49
C THR A 22 -10.73 7.43 10.88
N LYS A 23 -9.59 7.01 11.42
CA LYS A 23 -9.47 6.44 12.76
C LYS A 23 -9.93 7.42 13.83
N GLU A 24 -9.54 8.69 13.72
CA GLU A 24 -9.97 9.73 14.66
C GLU A 24 -11.49 9.96 14.57
N ALA A 25 -12.05 9.97 13.36
CA ALA A 25 -13.50 10.10 13.15
C ALA A 25 -14.27 8.91 13.73
N VAL A 26 -13.84 7.67 13.43
CA VAL A 26 -14.45 6.44 13.96
C VAL A 26 -14.41 6.41 15.49
N TRP A 27 -13.30 6.87 16.09
CA TRP A 27 -13.19 6.90 17.55
C TRP A 27 -14.19 7.87 18.18
N LYS A 28 -14.32 9.09 17.61
CA LYS A 28 -15.31 10.09 18.06
C LYS A 28 -16.75 9.60 17.90
N GLN A 29 -17.05 8.94 16.78
CA GLN A 29 -18.41 8.50 16.46
C GLN A 29 -18.79 7.17 17.13
N SER A 30 -17.84 6.27 17.39
CA SER A 30 -18.11 4.99 18.05
C SER A 30 -18.78 5.15 19.40
N ALA A 31 -18.35 6.14 20.20
CA ALA A 31 -18.98 6.43 21.50
C ALA A 31 -20.44 6.92 21.36
N ILE A 32 -20.75 7.61 20.26
CA ILE A 32 -22.11 8.08 19.96
C ILE A 32 -22.98 6.90 19.52
N TYR A 33 -22.49 6.06 18.61
CA TYR A 33 -23.20 4.88 18.14
C TYR A 33 -23.46 3.87 19.25
N GLU A 34 -22.50 3.65 20.16
CA GLU A 34 -22.68 2.75 21.31
C GLU A 34 -23.75 3.27 22.27
N LYS A 35 -23.76 4.58 22.57
CA LYS A 35 -24.82 5.20 23.38
C LYS A 35 -26.19 5.09 22.74
N LEU A 36 -26.30 5.30 21.43
CA LEU A 36 -27.54 5.14 20.68
C LEU A 36 -28.04 3.69 20.70
N GLN A 37 -27.13 2.74 20.58
CA GLN A 37 -27.47 1.31 20.60
C GLN A 37 -27.97 0.83 21.97
N GLN A 38 -27.45 1.41 23.05
CA GLN A 38 -27.84 1.10 24.43
C GLN A 38 -29.00 1.97 24.95
N SER A 39 -29.39 3.01 24.22
CA SER A 39 -30.43 3.94 24.68
C SER A 39 -31.81 3.26 24.67
N PRO A 40 -32.55 3.29 25.78
CA PRO A 40 -33.93 2.81 25.83
C PRO A 40 -34.89 3.74 25.06
N GLU A 41 -34.47 4.97 24.75
CA GLU A 41 -35.26 5.99 24.06
C GLU A 41 -35.08 5.93 22.53
N ALA A 42 -34.08 5.16 22.04
CA ALA A 42 -33.81 5.02 20.62
C ALA A 42 -34.77 4.00 19.98
N THR A 43 -35.28 4.33 18.79
CA THR A 43 -36.07 3.38 18.00
C THR A 43 -35.20 2.26 17.45
N GLU A 44 -35.78 1.09 17.15
CA GLU A 44 -35.05 -0.01 16.53
C GLU A 44 -34.41 0.40 15.19
N GLU A 45 -35.09 1.23 14.41
CA GLU A 45 -34.53 1.79 13.17
C GLU A 45 -33.27 2.63 13.42
N GLN A 46 -33.27 3.48 14.46
CA GLN A 46 -32.12 4.28 14.84
C GLN A 46 -30.94 3.41 15.31
N LYS A 47 -31.22 2.34 16.07
CA LYS A 47 -30.20 1.38 16.52
C LYS A 47 -29.58 0.62 15.35
N ILE A 48 -30.39 0.12 14.42
CA ILE A 48 -29.92 -0.56 13.21
C ILE A 48 -29.08 0.38 12.35
N LYS A 49 -29.54 1.63 12.15
CA LYS A 49 -28.79 2.63 11.38
C LYS A 49 -27.44 2.97 12.01
N ALA A 50 -27.40 3.12 13.34
CA ALA A 50 -26.16 3.35 14.08
C ALA A 50 -25.19 2.17 13.95
N PHE A 51 -25.69 0.93 14.08
CA PHE A 51 -24.90 -0.28 13.89
C PHE A 51 -24.31 -0.38 12.49
N VAL A 52 -25.14 -0.23 11.44
CA VAL A 52 -24.69 -0.31 10.04
C VAL A 52 -23.63 0.76 9.74
N LYS A 53 -23.84 2.00 10.19
CA LYS A 53 -22.85 3.08 10.00
C LYS A 53 -21.52 2.77 10.69
N LYS A 54 -21.56 2.35 11.96
CA LYS A 54 -20.35 1.96 12.70
C LYS A 54 -19.58 0.86 11.96
N THR A 55 -20.28 -0.17 11.48
CA THR A 55 -19.65 -1.27 10.74
C THR A 55 -19.01 -0.79 9.44
N LEU A 56 -19.69 0.05 8.65
CA LEU A 56 -19.14 0.59 7.41
C LEU A 56 -17.89 1.47 7.64
N GLU A 57 -17.88 2.25 8.72
CA GLU A 57 -16.73 3.08 9.07
C GLU A 57 -15.51 2.24 9.50
N LEU A 58 -15.76 1.16 10.27
CA LEU A 58 -14.71 0.20 10.66
C LEU A 58 -14.15 -0.55 9.46
N ASP A 59 -15.01 -1.03 8.56
CA ASP A 59 -14.63 -1.73 7.33
C ASP A 59 -13.77 -0.83 6.42
N ARG A 60 -14.16 0.44 6.28
CA ARG A 60 -13.35 1.44 5.56
C ARG A 60 -11.97 1.63 6.18
N LEU A 61 -11.87 1.68 7.51
CA LEU A 61 -10.59 1.81 8.21
C LEU A 61 -9.72 0.56 8.02
N GLU A 62 -10.30 -0.63 8.11
CA GLU A 62 -9.61 -1.90 7.88
C GLU A 62 -9.04 -2.00 6.45
N HIS A 63 -9.82 -1.56 5.46
CA HIS A 63 -9.37 -1.52 4.08
C HIS A 63 -8.20 -0.57 3.86
N LEU A 64 -8.25 0.65 4.44
CA LEU A 64 -7.13 1.61 4.39
C LEU A 64 -5.87 1.05 5.06
N ASN A 65 -6.01 0.38 6.20
CA ASN A 65 -4.89 -0.27 6.90
C ASN A 65 -4.28 -1.41 6.07
N SER A 66 -5.12 -2.20 5.40
CA SER A 66 -4.67 -3.27 4.51
C SER A 66 -3.89 -2.72 3.31
N GLN A 67 -4.39 -1.63 2.70
CA GLN A 67 -3.68 -0.93 1.62
C GLN A 67 -2.31 -0.39 2.09
N LEU A 68 -2.23 0.17 3.31
CA LEU A 68 -0.97 0.63 3.89
C LEU A 68 0.02 -0.51 4.09
N SER A 69 -0.43 -1.64 4.64
CA SER A 69 0.41 -2.82 4.85
C SER A 69 1.01 -3.32 3.53
N LEU A 70 0.20 -3.36 2.47
CA LEU A 70 0.65 -3.74 1.13
C LEU A 70 1.66 -2.74 0.56
N LEU A 71 1.40 -1.43 0.69
CA LEU A 71 2.34 -0.39 0.22
C LEU A 71 3.69 -0.47 0.93
N TYR A 72 3.71 -0.67 2.25
CA TYR A 72 4.96 -0.84 3.00
C TYR A 72 5.71 -2.09 2.56
N SER A 73 4.99 -3.19 2.31
CA SER A 73 5.60 -4.43 1.79
C SER A 73 6.24 -4.20 0.42
N LEU A 74 5.56 -3.47 -0.48
CA LEU A 74 6.09 -3.10 -1.79
C LEU A 74 7.29 -2.17 -1.71
N GLN A 75 7.28 -1.18 -0.81
CA GLN A 75 8.43 -0.30 -0.58
C GLN A 75 9.67 -1.09 -0.14
N ILE A 76 9.52 -2.01 0.82
CA ILE A 76 10.62 -2.85 1.29
C ILE A 76 11.14 -3.71 0.15
N PHE A 77 10.25 -4.31 -0.64
CA PHE A 77 10.63 -5.13 -1.77
C PHE A 77 11.37 -4.33 -2.85
N ALA A 78 10.84 -3.17 -3.23
CA ALA A 78 11.47 -2.24 -4.15
C ALA A 78 12.87 -1.80 -3.68
N PHE A 79 13.02 -1.52 -2.38
CA PHE A 79 14.30 -1.18 -1.80
C PHE A 79 15.30 -2.34 -1.90
N LYS A 80 14.88 -3.58 -1.60
CA LYS A 80 15.72 -4.77 -1.74
C LYS A 80 16.17 -5.00 -3.18
N VAL A 81 15.28 -4.81 -4.16
CA VAL A 81 15.64 -4.90 -5.59
C VAL A 81 16.70 -3.85 -5.97
N LYS A 82 16.55 -2.61 -5.49
CA LYS A 82 17.55 -1.56 -5.69
C LYS A 82 18.91 -1.91 -5.06
N VAL A 83 18.91 -2.49 -3.84
CA VAL A 83 20.15 -2.94 -3.19
C VAL A 83 20.83 -4.05 -3.99
N LEU A 84 20.06 -5.01 -4.53
CA LEU A 84 20.58 -6.06 -5.40
C LEU A 84 21.20 -5.48 -6.68
N GLU A 85 20.52 -4.54 -7.33
CA GLU A 85 21.03 -3.83 -8.51
C GLU A 85 22.40 -3.19 -8.25
N VAL A 86 22.50 -2.37 -7.20
CA VAL A 86 23.76 -1.72 -6.82
C VAL A 86 24.87 -2.73 -6.49
N SER A 87 24.51 -3.83 -5.81
CA SER A 87 25.48 -4.87 -5.42
C SER A 87 26.03 -5.59 -6.65
N VAL A 88 25.17 -5.91 -7.62
CA VAL A 88 25.53 -6.56 -8.88
C VAL A 88 26.41 -5.66 -9.74
N ASP A 89 26.10 -4.37 -9.82
CA ASP A 89 26.94 -3.40 -10.52
C ASP A 89 28.33 -3.27 -9.88
N ASN A 90 28.41 -3.22 -8.54
CA ASN A 90 29.69 -3.18 -7.84
C ASN A 90 30.53 -4.45 -8.06
N ILE A 91 29.90 -5.64 -8.05
CA ILE A 91 30.59 -6.91 -8.35
C ILE A 91 31.14 -6.88 -9.78
N LYS A 92 30.33 -6.43 -10.75
CA LYS A 92 30.76 -6.28 -12.15
C LYS A 92 31.99 -5.38 -12.25
N ASP A 93 31.97 -4.22 -11.60
CA ASP A 93 33.08 -3.27 -11.62
C ASP A 93 34.37 -3.85 -11.00
N GLN A 94 34.24 -4.63 -9.92
CA GLN A 94 35.38 -5.31 -9.31
C GLN A 94 35.97 -6.39 -10.22
N LEU A 95 35.13 -7.17 -10.90
CA LEU A 95 35.58 -8.19 -11.84
C LEU A 95 36.33 -7.58 -13.02
N VAL A 96 35.81 -6.49 -13.58
CA VAL A 96 36.50 -5.72 -14.64
C VAL A 96 37.87 -5.23 -14.17
N LYS A 97 37.96 -4.68 -12.95
CA LYS A 97 39.24 -4.23 -12.37
C LYS A 97 40.22 -5.37 -12.10
N SER A 98 39.73 -6.58 -11.80
CA SER A 98 40.55 -7.75 -11.50
C SER A 98 41.08 -8.48 -12.73
N GLY A 99 40.63 -8.12 -13.95
CA GLY A 99 40.97 -8.84 -15.18
C GLY A 99 40.33 -10.22 -15.32
N VAL A 100 39.48 -10.63 -14.36
CA VAL A 100 38.71 -11.87 -14.37
C VAL A 100 37.40 -11.64 -15.13
N LEU A 101 37.48 -11.65 -16.46
CA LEU A 101 36.37 -11.32 -17.37
C LEU A 101 35.44 -12.51 -17.68
N GLN A 102 35.57 -13.63 -16.98
CA GLN A 102 34.87 -14.88 -17.34
C GLN A 102 33.44 -15.03 -16.76
N SER A 103 33.03 -14.19 -15.81
CA SER A 103 31.71 -14.28 -15.13
C SER A 103 30.58 -13.46 -15.79
N GLY A 104 30.76 -13.05 -17.05
CA GLY A 104 29.83 -12.16 -17.76
C GLY A 104 28.41 -12.72 -17.89
N VAL A 105 28.26 -14.02 -18.16
CA VAL A 105 26.95 -14.66 -18.42
C VAL A 105 26.08 -14.73 -17.17
N GLU A 106 26.63 -15.16 -16.03
CA GLU A 106 25.88 -15.27 -14.76
C GLU A 106 25.43 -13.88 -14.26
N LEU A 107 26.29 -12.87 -14.39
CA LEU A 107 25.94 -11.48 -14.06
C LEU A 107 24.83 -10.93 -14.96
N GLU A 108 24.85 -11.27 -16.25
CA GLU A 108 23.81 -10.87 -17.20
C GLU A 108 22.45 -11.50 -16.86
N ASP A 109 22.44 -12.78 -16.47
CA ASP A 109 21.22 -13.46 -16.07
C ASP A 109 20.67 -12.92 -14.74
N ILE A 110 21.54 -12.56 -13.78
CA ILE A 110 21.12 -11.87 -12.56
C ILE A 110 20.52 -10.49 -12.89
N LYS A 111 21.10 -9.74 -13.83
CA LYS A 111 20.54 -8.45 -14.27
C LYS A 111 19.17 -8.60 -14.92
N LYS A 112 18.98 -9.59 -15.80
CA LYS A 112 17.66 -9.90 -16.38
C LYS A 112 16.63 -10.20 -15.30
N ASN A 113 17.01 -10.98 -14.28
CA ASN A 113 16.13 -11.27 -13.14
C ASN A 113 15.78 -10.00 -12.35
N ILE A 114 16.75 -9.11 -12.11
CA ILE A 114 16.51 -7.82 -11.47
C ILE A 114 15.52 -6.98 -12.28
N ASP A 115 15.68 -6.91 -13.60
CA ASP A 115 14.77 -6.15 -14.46
C ASP A 115 13.36 -6.75 -14.47
N ALA A 116 13.23 -8.08 -14.45
CA ALA A 116 11.94 -8.74 -14.27
C ALA A 116 11.28 -8.37 -12.92
N LEU A 117 12.06 -8.31 -11.84
CA LEU A 117 11.55 -7.89 -10.52
C LEU A 117 11.09 -6.42 -10.54
N LYS A 118 11.79 -5.53 -11.24
CA LYS A 118 11.37 -4.13 -11.40
C LYS A 118 10.02 -4.02 -12.13
N ILE A 119 9.86 -4.75 -13.24
CA ILE A 119 8.60 -4.80 -13.99
C ILE A 119 7.46 -5.28 -13.11
N LEU A 120 7.68 -6.33 -12.31
CA LEU A 120 6.66 -6.84 -11.39
C LEU A 120 6.28 -5.82 -10.32
N ILE A 121 7.24 -5.05 -9.80
CA ILE A 121 6.97 -3.97 -8.83
C ILE A 121 6.13 -2.87 -9.47
N GLU A 122 6.48 -2.43 -10.68
CA GLU A 122 5.77 -1.39 -11.41
C GLU A 122 4.34 -1.82 -11.74
N ALA A 123 4.16 -3.03 -12.25
CA ALA A 123 2.84 -3.61 -12.53
C ALA A 123 1.97 -3.70 -11.26
N GLN A 124 2.56 -4.12 -10.14
CA GLN A 124 1.83 -4.24 -8.88
C GLN A 124 1.43 -2.87 -8.32
N TYR A 125 2.28 -1.86 -8.50
CA TYR A 125 1.95 -0.49 -8.15
C TYR A 125 0.79 0.07 -9.01
N GLU A 126 0.83 -0.09 -10.33
CA GLU A 126 -0.25 0.39 -11.20
C GLU A 126 -1.57 -0.35 -10.90
N SER A 127 -1.54 -1.65 -10.65
CA SER A 127 -2.74 -2.41 -10.23
C SER A 127 -3.35 -1.84 -8.94
N MET A 128 -2.53 -1.50 -7.94
CA MET A 128 -3.02 -0.86 -6.72
C MET A 128 -3.65 0.52 -6.97
N LYS A 129 -3.09 1.30 -7.89
CA LYS A 129 -3.60 2.61 -8.26
C LYS A 129 -4.96 2.50 -8.96
N GLU A 130 -5.12 1.56 -9.89
CA GLU A 130 -6.40 1.27 -10.56
C GLU A 130 -7.49 0.84 -9.56
N ILE A 131 -7.15 0.00 -8.58
CA ILE A 131 -8.08 -0.39 -7.51
C ILE A 131 -8.54 0.86 -6.72
N ASN A 132 -7.63 1.78 -6.42
CA ASN A 132 -7.96 2.98 -5.65
C ASN A 132 -8.82 3.96 -6.47
N GLU A 133 -8.57 4.10 -7.78
CA GLU A 133 -9.35 4.95 -8.69
C GLU A 133 -10.75 4.40 -8.94
N SER A 134 -10.88 3.09 -9.18
CA SER A 134 -12.18 2.42 -9.34
C SER A 134 -13.03 2.48 -8.07
N GLN A 135 -12.41 2.38 -6.89
CA GLN A 135 -13.11 2.55 -5.62
C GLN A 135 -13.67 3.98 -5.42
N LYS A 136 -12.95 5.01 -5.85
CA LYS A 136 -13.47 6.40 -5.81
C LYS A 136 -14.70 6.59 -6.70
N GLN A 137 -14.76 5.93 -7.85
CA GLN A 137 -15.92 5.99 -8.75
C GLN A 137 -17.12 5.24 -8.16
N ASN A 138 -16.89 4.07 -7.57
CA ASN A 138 -17.97 3.26 -6.98
C ASN A 138 -18.59 3.90 -5.72
N LEU A 139 -17.80 4.61 -4.92
CA LEU A 139 -18.30 5.35 -3.77
C LEU A 139 -19.10 6.61 -4.14
N GLY A 140 -18.99 7.09 -5.38
CA GLY A 140 -19.79 8.21 -5.91
C GLY A 140 -21.28 7.90 -6.07
N TYR A 141 -21.67 6.61 -6.03
CA TYR A 141 -23.06 6.17 -6.11
C TYR A 141 -23.76 6.08 -4.75
N ILE A 142 -23.06 6.33 -3.64
CA ILE A 142 -23.63 6.42 -2.29
C ILE A 142 -23.75 7.90 -1.90
N HIS A 143 -24.68 8.60 -2.56
CA HIS A 143 -25.10 9.95 -2.19
C HIS A 143 -26.62 10.04 -2.15
#